data_AF-Q58T97-F1
#
_entry.id   AF-Q58T97-F1
#
_cell.length_a   1.000
_cell.length_b   1.000
_cell.length_c   1.000
_cell.angle_alpha   90.00
_cell.angle_beta   90.00
_cell.angle_gamma   90.00
#
_symmetry.space_group_name_H-M   'P 1'
#
loop_
_entity.id
_entity.type
_entity.pdbx_description
1 polymer ?
#
loop_
_entity_poly.entity_id
_entity_poly.type
_entity_poly.pdbx_seq_one_letter_code
_entity_poly.pdbx_strand_id
1 'polypeptide(L)'
;FAEPVLTRWPFSKLREKALKVAMEHVHYEDMNSRYLCIGCVEKVLCLIACWVEDPNSEAYKRHIARIPDYFWVAEDGLKMQSFGCQMWDA
;
A
#
# COMPACT_ATOMS: atom_id res chain seq x y z
N PHE A 1 -20.76 -1.17 13.08
CA PHE A 1 -22.10 -1.78 12.92
C PHE A 1 -22.30 -2.60 11.62
N ALA A 2 -21.43 -2.51 10.59
CA ALA A 2 -21.59 -3.25 9.33
C ALA A 2 -20.99 -4.68 9.32
N GLU A 3 -20.04 -4.96 10.20
CA GLU A 3 -19.33 -6.25 10.24
C GLU A 3 -20.23 -7.48 10.34
N PRO A 4 -21.28 -7.51 11.19
CA PRO A 4 -22.17 -8.67 11.31
C PRO A 4 -22.98 -8.99 10.06
N VAL A 5 -23.18 -8.01 9.17
CA VAL A 5 -23.92 -8.18 7.91
C VAL A 5 -23.01 -8.79 6.85
N LEU A 6 -21.78 -8.29 6.75
CA LEU A 6 -20.82 -8.71 5.74
C LEU A 6 -20.20 -10.10 6.01
N THR A 7 -20.40 -10.66 7.19
CA THR A 7 -20.02 -12.06 7.52
C THR A 7 -21.11 -13.07 7.17
N ARG A 8 -22.33 -12.62 6.83
CA ARG A 8 -23.46 -13.49 6.49
C ARG A 8 -23.59 -13.65 4.98
N TRP A 9 -24.15 -14.78 4.56
CA TRP A 9 -24.52 -15.00 3.16
C TRP A 9 -25.68 -14.06 2.75
N PRO A 10 -25.66 -13.45 1.55
CA PRO A 10 -24.66 -13.62 0.47
C PRO A 10 -23.48 -12.63 0.54
N PHE A 11 -23.49 -11.67 1.47
CA PHE A 11 -22.50 -10.60 1.54
C PHE A 11 -21.08 -11.07 1.84
N SER A 12 -20.92 -12.18 2.56
CA SER A 12 -19.61 -12.80 2.78
C SER A 12 -18.94 -13.23 1.47
N LYS A 13 -19.71 -13.75 0.51
CA LYS A 13 -19.20 -14.11 -0.84
C LYS A 13 -18.87 -12.88 -1.67
N LEU A 14 -19.68 -11.82 -1.60
CA LEU A 14 -19.38 -10.55 -2.26
C LEU A 14 -18.10 -9.91 -1.70
N ARG A 15 -17.93 -9.94 -0.37
CA ARG A 15 -16.73 -9.46 0.31
C ARG A 15 -15.49 -10.24 -0.13
N GLU A 16 -15.55 -11.57 -0.13
CA GLU A 16 -14.44 -12.42 -0.58
C GLU A 16 -13.99 -12.04 -2.00
N LYS A 17 -14.95 -11.89 -2.93
CA LYS A 17 -14.67 -11.46 -4.31
C LYS A 17 -14.10 -10.05 -4.39
N ALA A 18 -14.65 -9.11 -3.62
CA ALA A 18 -14.19 -7.72 -3.60
C ALA A 18 -12.76 -7.60 -3.06
N LEU A 19 -12.42 -8.34 -2.00
CA LEU A 19 -11.06 -8.38 -1.45
C LEU A 19 -10.05 -8.95 -2.44
N LYS A 20 -10.41 -10.00 -3.18
CA LYS A 20 -9.56 -10.54 -4.24
C LYS A 20 -9.27 -9.49 -5.32
N VAL A 21 -10.30 -8.80 -5.81
CA VAL A 21 -10.15 -7.75 -6.81
C VAL A 21 -9.32 -6.57 -6.25
N ALA A 22 -9.51 -6.21 -4.98
CA ALA A 22 -8.72 -5.16 -4.36
C ALA A 22 -7.23 -5.53 -4.30
N MET A 23 -6.89 -6.77 -3.90
CA MET A 23 -5.50 -7.24 -3.92
C MET A 23 -4.91 -7.30 -5.33
N GLU A 24 -5.68 -7.68 -6.35
CA GLU A 24 -5.23 -7.63 -7.75
C GLU A 24 -4.83 -6.21 -8.18
N HIS A 25 -5.56 -5.18 -7.75
CA HIS A 25 -5.21 -3.78 -8.03
C HIS A 25 -3.97 -3.31 -7.24
N VAL A 26 -3.85 -3.71 -5.97
CA VAL A 26 -2.67 -3.42 -5.15
C VAL A 26 -1.42 -3.99 -5.82
N HIS A 27 -1.42 -5.29 -6.15
CA HIS A 27 -0.29 -5.93 -6.82
C HIS A 27 0.03 -5.30 -8.18
N TYR A 28 -0.98 -4.88 -8.94
CA TYR A 28 -0.79 -4.19 -10.22
C TYR A 28 -0.08 -2.85 -10.04
N GLU A 29 -0.54 -2.05 -9.08
CA GLU A 29 0.08 -0.77 -8.72
C GLU A 29 1.54 -0.98 -8.28
N ASP A 30 1.76 -1.89 -7.33
CA ASP A 30 3.09 -2.20 -6.79
C ASP A 30 4.08 -2.60 -7.88
N MET A 31 3.68 -3.46 -8.81
CA MET A 31 4.53 -3.86 -9.93
C MET A 31 4.82 -2.68 -10.88
N ASN A 32 3.80 -1.88 -11.17
CA ASN A 32 3.92 -0.75 -12.10
C ASN A 32 4.80 0.38 -11.54
N SER A 33 4.64 0.71 -10.26
CA SER A 33 5.39 1.77 -9.57
C SER A 33 6.75 1.30 -9.03
N ARG A 34 7.06 0.01 -9.17
CA ARG A 34 8.21 -0.64 -8.53
C ARG A 34 8.18 -0.48 -7.01
N TYR A 35 6.99 -0.68 -6.44
CA TYR A 35 6.67 -0.65 -5.02
C TYR A 35 6.85 0.75 -4.40
N LEU A 36 6.82 1.80 -5.22
CA LEU A 36 6.87 3.17 -4.72
C LEU A 36 5.48 3.66 -4.34
N CYS A 37 4.46 3.34 -5.13
CA CYS A 37 3.10 3.88 -5.00
C CYS A 37 3.01 5.37 -5.37
N ILE A 38 1.78 5.87 -5.58
CA ILE A 38 1.54 7.27 -5.98
C ILE A 38 2.00 8.25 -4.90
N GLY A 39 1.95 7.82 -3.64
CA GLY A 39 2.37 8.64 -2.52
C GLY A 39 2.36 7.89 -1.19
N CYS A 40 2.84 8.56 -0.14
CA CYS A 40 3.14 7.92 1.14
C CYS A 40 1.94 7.24 1.82
N VAL A 41 0.72 7.78 1.66
CA VAL A 41 -0.47 7.20 2.29
C VAL A 41 -0.85 5.87 1.61
N GLU A 42 -0.98 5.88 0.29
CA GLU A 42 -1.23 4.65 -0.48
C GLU A 42 -0.10 3.64 -0.22
N LYS A 43 1.16 4.10 -0.27
CA LYS A 43 2.34 3.28 -0.02
C LYS A 43 2.23 2.45 1.26
N VAL A 44 1.82 3.07 2.36
CA VAL A 44 1.70 2.40 3.66
C VAL A 44 0.50 1.44 3.66
N LEU A 45 -0.61 1.79 3.01
CA LEU A 45 -1.78 0.91 2.91
C LEU A 45 -1.50 -0.34 2.06
N CYS A 46 -0.89 -0.19 0.88
CA CYS A 46 -0.47 -1.32 0.03
C CYS A 46 0.55 -2.20 0.76
N LEU A 47 1.54 -1.61 1.44
CA LEU A 47 2.49 -2.34 2.27
C LEU A 47 1.79 -3.21 3.33
N ILE A 48 0.85 -2.63 4.08
CA ILE A 48 0.10 -3.36 5.12
C ILE A 48 -0.76 -4.46 4.48
N ALA A 49 -1.38 -4.19 3.32
CA ALA A 49 -2.17 -5.19 2.60
C ALA A 49 -1.31 -6.40 2.19
N CYS A 50 -0.13 -6.18 1.60
CA CYS A 50 0.81 -7.25 1.26
C CYS A 50 1.34 -7.99 2.49
N TRP A 51 1.54 -7.29 3.62
CA TRP A 51 1.95 -7.92 4.88
C TRP A 51 0.84 -8.82 5.45
N VAL A 52 -0.41 -8.38 5.42
CA VAL A 52 -1.57 -9.17 5.85
C VAL A 52 -1.80 -10.38 4.94
N GLU A 53 -1.55 -10.24 3.63
CA GLU A 53 -1.65 -11.33 2.66
C GLU A 53 -0.59 -12.42 2.90
N ASP A 54 0.70 -12.03 2.95
CA ASP A 54 1.80 -12.91 3.35
C ASP A 54 3.00 -12.09 3.85
N PRO A 55 3.35 -12.17 5.15
CA PRO A 55 4.46 -11.42 5.74
C PRO A 55 5.85 -11.89 5.28
N ASN A 56 5.96 -13.03 4.59
CA ASN A 56 7.23 -13.54 4.03
C ASN A 56 7.36 -13.28 2.52
N SER A 57 6.34 -12.68 1.91
CA SER A 57 6.28 -12.43 0.47
C SER A 57 7.41 -11.53 -0.02
N GLU A 58 7.78 -11.73 -1.28
CA GLU A 58 8.73 -10.85 -1.97
C GLU A 58 8.16 -9.43 -2.12
N ALA A 59 6.85 -9.31 -2.33
CA ALA A 59 6.16 -8.02 -2.39
C ALA A 59 6.38 -7.22 -1.10
N TYR A 60 6.09 -7.81 0.06
CA TYR A 60 6.31 -7.16 1.36
C TYR A 60 7.77 -6.72 1.56
N LYS A 61 8.75 -7.58 1.25
CA LYS A 61 10.18 -7.24 1.34
C LYS A 61 10.55 -6.06 0.45
N ARG A 62 10.03 -6.01 -0.77
CA ARG A 62 10.22 -4.88 -1.70
C ARG A 62 9.54 -3.61 -1.20
N HIS A 63 8.36 -3.72 -0.56
CA HIS A 63 7.73 -2.56 0.05
C HIS A 63 8.60 -1.94 1.14
N ILE A 64 9.14 -2.76 2.04
CA ILE A 64 10.00 -2.30 3.14
C ILE A 64 11.26 -1.61 2.61
N ALA A 65 11.89 -2.18 1.57
CA ALA A 65 13.07 -1.61 0.94
C ALA A 65 12.84 -0.20 0.35
N ARG A 66 11.60 0.15 0.04
CA ARG A 66 11.18 1.44 -0.54
C ARG A 66 10.76 2.50 0.49
N ILE A 67 10.61 2.15 1.77
CA ILE A 67 10.26 3.14 2.81
C ILE A 67 11.24 4.33 2.84
N PRO A 68 12.57 4.12 2.76
CA PRO A 68 13.53 5.23 2.79
C PRO A 68 13.39 6.23 1.65
N ASP A 69 12.79 5.86 0.51
CA ASP A 69 12.55 6.78 -0.60
C ASP A 69 11.62 7.95 -0.21
N TYR A 70 10.83 7.78 0.87
CA TYR A 70 9.94 8.81 1.41
C TYR A 70 10.54 9.62 2.55
N PHE A 71 11.75 9.31 3.00
CA PHE A 71 12.39 10.00 4.11
C PHE A 71 13.03 11.32 3.67
N TRP A 72 12.77 12.37 4.45
CA TRP A 72 13.37 13.68 4.26
C TRP A 72 13.85 14.26 5.58
N VAL A 73 15.13 14.62 5.66
CA VAL A 73 15.69 15.28 6.84
C VAL A 73 15.63 16.79 6.64
N ALA A 74 14.79 17.45 7.43
CA ALA A 74 14.67 18.91 7.48
C ALA A 74 15.35 19.47 8.74
N GLU A 75 15.37 20.80 8.87
CA GLU A 75 15.95 21.50 10.03
C GLU A 75 15.34 21.09 11.37
N ASP A 76 14.08 20.65 11.36
CA ASP A 76 13.31 20.17 12.50
C ASP A 76 13.27 18.63 12.62
N GLY A 77 14.08 17.92 11.83
CA GLY A 77 14.28 16.48 11.92
C GLY A 77 13.71 15.67 10.74
N LEU A 78 13.57 14.37 10.97
CA LEU A 78 13.14 13.41 9.95
C LEU A 78 11.63 13.49 9.72
N LYS A 79 11.24 13.62 8.44
CA LYS A 79 9.87 13.66 7.96
C LYS A 79 9.64 12.57 6.92
N MET A 80 8.36 12.24 6.72
CA MET A 80 7.93 11.43 5.59
C MET A 80 7.26 12.34 4.56
N GLN A 81 7.80 12.39 3.34
CA GLN A 81 7.24 13.16 2.24
C GLN A 81 6.12 12.39 1.55
N SER A 82 5.22 13.10 0.86
CA SER A 82 4.17 12.45 0.06
C SER A 82 4.71 11.81 -1.20
N PHE A 83 5.50 12.55 -1.96
CA PHE A 83 6.34 12.15 -3.09
C PHE A 83 7.30 13.31 -3.34
N GLY A 84 8.42 13.06 -4.02
CA GLY A 84 9.36 14.13 -4.35
C GLY A 84 8.84 15.02 -5.49
N CYS A 85 9.35 16.25 -5.56
CA CYS A 85 9.06 17.23 -6.61
C CYS A 85 10.25 17.42 -7.58
N GLN A 86 11.20 16.48 -7.62
CA GLN A 86 12.48 16.63 -8.35
C GLN A 86 12.28 16.95 -9.84
N MET A 87 11.28 16.35 -10.48
CA MET A 87 10.95 16.60 -11.90
C MET A 87 10.12 17.86 -12.11
N TRP A 88 9.41 18.32 -11.08
CA TRP A 88 8.59 19.53 -11.15
C TRP A 88 9.43 20.79 -10.95
N ASP A 89 10.44 20.70 -10.07
CA ASP A 89 11.32 21.83 -9.73
C ASP A 89 12.46 22.05 -10.74
N ALA A 90 12.72 21.07 -11.63
CA ALA A 90 13.78 21.11 -12.64
C ALA A 90 13.46 22.04 -13.82
#